data_AF-A0A1G6PFP3-F1
#
_entry.id   AF-A0A1G6PFP3-F1
#
_cell.length_a   1.000
_cell.length_b   1.000
_cell.length_c   1.000
_cell.angle_alpha   90.00
_cell.angle_beta   90.00
_cell.angle_gamma   90.00
#
_symmetry.space_group_name_H-M   'P 1'
#
loop_
_entity.id
_entity.type
_entity.pdbx_description
1 polymer ?
#
loop_
_entity_poly.entity_id
_entity_poly.type
_entity_poly.pdbx_seq_one_letter_code
_entity_poly.pdbx_strand_id
1 'polypeptide(L)'
;MKYKTTLSIITSGLWCILLFSAQALIWHIRWFIPFIKTGFTNVVPPNQQPLVWFITQILTNIIFIYTGGMLLKLFGQYKKAGFFNSGGLRALHTVIYACIGLGVLGTVRVVAGNIQDLHLEEWHSLWAISNLAFRSFHNLLLFREPQSMYFLLAVLLWTLKQFLKTAATLKKENESFI
;
A
#
# COMPACT_ATOMS: atom_id res chain seq x y z
N MET A 1 -4.97 7.17 -31.50
CA MET A 1 -5.51 5.82 -31.25
C MET A 1 -4.76 5.07 -30.14
N LYS A 2 -3.42 5.03 -30.12
CA LYS A 2 -2.60 4.35 -29.08
C LYS A 2 -2.95 4.73 -27.61
N TYR A 3 -3.15 6.02 -27.31
CA TYR A 3 -3.47 6.48 -25.94
C TYR A 3 -4.77 5.91 -25.36
N LYS A 4 -5.80 5.66 -26.21
CA LYS A 4 -7.08 5.09 -25.74
C LYS A 4 -6.90 3.63 -25.32
N THR A 5 -6.09 2.87 -26.05
CA THR A 5 -5.83 1.45 -25.76
C THR A 5 -5.03 1.29 -24.47
N THR A 6 -3.96 2.08 -24.27
CA THR A 6 -3.17 2.05 -23.04
C THR A 6 -4.00 2.41 -21.81
N LEU A 7 -4.82 3.45 -21.89
CA LEU A 7 -5.71 3.85 -20.80
C LEU A 7 -6.74 2.76 -20.47
N SER A 8 -7.28 2.09 -21.50
CA SER A 8 -8.20 0.98 -21.32
C SER A 8 -7.55 -0.19 -20.58
N ILE A 9 -6.31 -0.56 -20.95
CA ILE A 9 -5.55 -1.63 -20.28
C ILE A 9 -5.30 -1.28 -18.81
N ILE A 10 -4.87 -0.06 -18.51
CA ILE A 10 -4.64 0.39 -17.13
C ILE A 10 -5.93 0.34 -16.32
N THR A 11 -7.04 0.80 -16.89
CA THR A 11 -8.35 0.82 -16.22
C THR A 11 -8.84 -0.60 -15.94
N SER A 12 -8.71 -1.52 -16.90
CA SER A 12 -9.04 -2.93 -16.72
C SER A 12 -8.16 -3.58 -15.66
N GLY A 13 -6.85 -3.31 -15.66
CA GLY A 13 -5.93 -3.79 -14.63
C GLY A 13 -6.33 -3.33 -13.23
N LEU A 14 -6.70 -2.05 -13.08
CA LEU A 14 -7.22 -1.51 -11.80
C LEU A 14 -8.49 -2.23 -11.36
N TRP A 15 -9.43 -2.50 -12.26
CA TRP A 15 -10.64 -3.27 -11.94
C TRP A 15 -10.31 -4.69 -11.48
N CYS A 16 -9.37 -5.37 -12.15
CA CYS A 16 -8.92 -6.69 -11.70
C CYS A 16 -8.33 -6.62 -10.29
N ILE A 17 -7.46 -5.65 -10.01
CA ILE A 17 -6.86 -5.46 -8.66
C ILE A 17 -7.96 -5.23 -7.62
N LEU A 18 -8.97 -4.42 -7.91
CA LEU A 18 -10.10 -4.17 -7.01
C LEU A 18 -10.89 -5.45 -6.72
N LEU A 19 -11.20 -6.24 -7.75
CA LEU A 19 -11.95 -7.49 -7.61
C LEU A 19 -11.18 -8.52 -6.78
N PHE A 20 -9.89 -8.73 -7.08
CA PHE A 20 -9.06 -9.64 -6.30
C PHE A 20 -8.88 -9.17 -4.87
N SER A 21 -8.71 -7.86 -4.65
CA SER A 21 -8.60 -7.31 -3.29
C SER A 21 -9.91 -7.45 -2.50
N ALA A 22 -11.05 -7.26 -3.15
CA ALA A 22 -12.36 -7.46 -2.52
C ALA A 22 -12.61 -8.93 -2.17
N GLN A 23 -12.29 -9.85 -3.08
CA GLN A 23 -12.39 -11.28 -2.83
C GLN A 23 -11.46 -11.72 -1.69
N ALA A 24 -10.21 -11.25 -1.70
CA ALA A 24 -9.26 -11.50 -0.63
C ALA A 24 -9.76 -10.93 0.71
N LEU A 25 -10.31 -9.72 0.73
CA LEU A 25 -10.87 -9.11 1.93
C LEU A 25 -11.98 -9.97 2.54
N ILE A 26 -12.93 -10.43 1.72
CA ILE A 26 -14.02 -11.32 2.16
C ILE A 26 -13.44 -12.61 2.74
N TRP A 27 -12.45 -13.20 2.08
CA TRP A 27 -11.80 -14.42 2.55
C TRP A 27 -11.13 -14.20 3.92
N HIS A 28 -10.36 -13.11 4.09
CA HIS A 28 -9.67 -12.83 5.35
C HIS A 28 -10.66 -12.52 6.49
N ILE A 29 -11.71 -11.74 6.23
CA ILE A 29 -12.77 -11.47 7.23
C ILE A 29 -13.48 -12.77 7.62
N ARG A 30 -13.81 -13.63 6.64
CA ARG A 30 -14.46 -14.93 6.88
C ARG A 30 -13.65 -15.80 7.83
N TRP A 31 -12.33 -15.82 7.70
CA TRP A 31 -11.45 -16.62 8.56
C TRP A 31 -10.99 -15.91 9.83
N PHE A 32 -11.08 -14.58 9.89
CA PHE A 32 -10.79 -13.81 11.08
C PHE A 32 -11.84 -14.04 12.19
N ILE A 33 -13.11 -14.19 11.82
CA ILE A 33 -14.20 -14.48 12.76
C ILE A 33 -13.98 -15.79 13.54
N PRO A 34 -13.74 -16.96 12.90
CA PRO A 34 -13.45 -18.20 13.62
C PRO A 34 -12.14 -18.12 14.40
N PHE A 35 -11.12 -17.42 13.90
CA PHE A 35 -9.90 -17.18 14.68
C PHE A 35 -10.19 -16.50 16.02
N ILE A 36 -10.99 -15.42 16.05
CA ILE A 36 -11.37 -14.74 17.30
C ILE A 36 -12.20 -15.65 18.21
N LYS A 37 -13.11 -16.45 17.64
CA LYS A 37 -14.06 -17.26 18.45
C LYS A 37 -13.45 -18.53 19.03
N THR A 38 -12.57 -19.20 18.28
CA THR A 38 -12.09 -20.55 18.63
C THR A 38 -10.57 -20.68 18.61
N GLY A 39 -9.83 -19.62 18.29
CA GLY A 39 -8.37 -19.67 18.16
C GLY A 39 -7.89 -20.46 16.94
N PHE A 40 -8.75 -20.64 15.93
CA PHE A 40 -8.41 -21.40 14.73
C PHE A 40 -7.34 -20.71 13.86
N THR A 41 -6.20 -21.37 13.61
CA THR A 41 -5.04 -20.76 12.93
C THR A 41 -4.55 -21.49 11.67
N ASN A 42 -5.20 -22.58 11.22
CA ASN A 42 -4.68 -23.41 10.11
C ASN A 42 -4.53 -22.70 8.75
N VAL A 43 -5.15 -21.53 8.58
CA VAL A 43 -5.03 -20.69 7.38
C VAL A 43 -3.87 -19.70 7.43
N VAL A 44 -3.25 -19.53 8.60
CA VAL A 44 -2.13 -18.62 8.82
C VAL A 44 -0.83 -19.37 8.48
N PRO A 45 0.08 -18.78 7.69
CA PRO A 45 1.38 -19.38 7.44
C PRO A 45 2.15 -19.67 8.74
N PRO A 46 2.97 -20.73 8.78
CA PRO A 46 3.82 -21.00 9.93
C PRO A 46 4.77 -19.81 10.19
N ASN A 47 5.10 -19.58 11.46
CA ASN A 47 5.97 -18.49 11.94
C ASN A 47 5.41 -17.07 11.72
N GLN A 48 4.08 -16.92 11.60
CA GLN A 48 3.43 -15.62 11.63
C GLN A 48 2.44 -15.54 12.79
N GLN A 49 2.45 -14.41 13.50
CA GLN A 49 1.46 -14.13 14.53
C GLN A 49 0.08 -13.99 13.88
N PRO A 50 -0.90 -14.86 14.20
CA PRO A 50 -2.20 -14.89 13.54
C PRO A 50 -2.93 -13.54 13.54
N LEU A 51 -2.94 -12.86 14.68
CA LEU A 51 -3.62 -11.57 14.82
C LEU A 51 -3.00 -10.50 13.90
N VAL A 52 -1.67 -10.37 13.91
CA VAL A 52 -0.95 -9.41 13.07
C VAL A 52 -1.15 -9.74 11.61
N TRP A 53 -1.12 -11.02 11.24
CA TRP A 53 -1.35 -11.45 9.86
C TRP A 53 -2.75 -11.07 9.37
N PHE A 54 -3.81 -11.43 10.09
CA PHE A 54 -5.19 -11.11 9.69
C PHE A 54 -5.41 -9.59 9.57
N ILE A 55 -4.98 -8.81 10.58
CA ILE A 55 -5.13 -7.35 10.56
C ILE A 55 -4.38 -6.76 9.38
N THR A 56 -3.13 -7.17 9.16
CA THR A 56 -2.31 -6.64 8.05
C THR A 56 -2.95 -6.94 6.70
N GLN A 57 -3.45 -8.16 6.49
CA GLN A 57 -4.10 -8.54 5.23
C GLN A 57 -5.41 -7.79 5.01
N ILE A 58 -6.25 -7.65 6.04
CA ILE A 58 -7.52 -6.91 5.95
C ILE A 58 -7.24 -5.44 5.61
N LEU A 59 -6.34 -4.78 6.34
CA LEU A 59 -6.01 -3.37 6.11
C LEU A 59 -5.36 -3.16 4.74
N THR A 60 -4.46 -4.05 4.32
CA THR A 60 -3.82 -3.99 3.00
C THR A 60 -4.86 -4.05 1.88
N ASN A 61 -5.81 -4.99 1.95
CA ASN A 61 -6.86 -5.11 0.93
C ASN A 61 -7.82 -3.92 0.95
N ILE A 62 -8.18 -3.38 2.11
CA ILE A 62 -8.98 -2.15 2.22
C ILE A 62 -8.26 -0.98 1.54
N ILE A 63 -6.96 -0.81 1.80
CA ILE A 63 -6.15 0.26 1.19
C ILE A 63 -6.08 0.08 -0.32
N PHE A 64 -5.92 -1.15 -0.84
CA PHE A 64 -5.93 -1.40 -2.28
C PHE A 64 -7.28 -1.08 -2.92
N ILE A 65 -8.39 -1.46 -2.29
CA ILE A 65 -9.73 -1.15 -2.78
C ILE A 65 -9.93 0.38 -2.85
N TYR A 66 -9.59 1.06 -1.77
CA TYR A 66 -9.73 2.51 -1.68
C TYR A 66 -8.86 3.26 -2.70
N THR A 67 -7.58 2.86 -2.80
CA THR A 67 -6.61 3.48 -3.71
C THR A 67 -6.96 3.20 -5.18
N GLY A 68 -7.34 1.96 -5.51
CA GLY A 68 -7.79 1.61 -6.86
C GLY A 68 -9.04 2.39 -7.28
N GLY A 69 -10.01 2.56 -6.37
CA GLY A 69 -11.19 3.40 -6.61
C GLY A 69 -10.84 4.87 -6.86
N MET A 70 -9.90 5.43 -6.10
CA MET A 70 -9.43 6.80 -6.30
C MET A 70 -8.70 6.97 -7.64
N LEU A 71 -7.87 6.00 -8.03
CA LEU A 71 -7.18 6.02 -9.33
C LEU A 71 -8.17 5.93 -10.49
N LEU A 72 -9.19 5.07 -10.41
CA LEU A 72 -10.26 5.01 -11.42
C LEU A 72 -11.00 6.35 -11.54
N LYS A 73 -11.33 6.98 -10.42
CA LYS A 73 -11.96 8.32 -10.40
C LYS A 73 -11.06 9.37 -11.05
N LEU A 74 -9.77 9.33 -10.76
CA LEU A 74 -8.77 10.24 -11.34
C LEU A 74 -8.63 10.03 -12.86
N PHE A 75 -8.57 8.79 -13.34
CA PHE A 75 -8.57 8.51 -14.79
C PHE A 75 -9.86 8.94 -15.47
N GLY A 76 -11.01 8.75 -14.81
CA GLY A 76 -12.30 9.22 -15.31
C GLY A 76 -12.36 10.75 -15.43
N GLN A 77 -11.79 11.49 -14.47
CA GLN A 77 -11.68 12.95 -14.53
C GLN A 77 -10.72 13.41 -15.62
N TYR A 78 -9.54 12.78 -15.72
CA TYR A 78 -8.56 13.10 -16.74
C TYR A 78 -9.12 12.89 -18.16
N LYS A 79 -9.89 11.81 -18.38
CA LYS A 79 -10.54 11.56 -19.67
C LYS A 79 -11.56 12.65 -20.06
N LYS A 80 -12.20 13.29 -19.08
CA LYS A 80 -13.20 14.35 -19.31
C LYS A 80 -12.57 15.73 -19.49
N ALA A 81 -11.58 16.07 -18.66
CA ALA A 81 -11.00 17.42 -18.62
C ALA A 81 -9.75 17.57 -19.48
N GLY A 82 -8.98 16.48 -19.72
CA GLY A 82 -7.70 16.53 -20.41
C GLY A 82 -6.53 17.07 -19.57
N PHE A 83 -6.77 17.49 -18.33
CA PHE A 83 -5.74 17.97 -17.39
C PHE A 83 -6.07 17.59 -15.94
N PHE A 84 -5.07 17.67 -15.07
CA PHE A 84 -5.21 17.39 -13.63
C PHE A 84 -5.76 18.60 -12.89
N ASN A 85 -7.02 18.50 -12.43
CA ASN A 85 -7.63 19.48 -11.54
C ASN A 85 -7.13 19.32 -10.09
N SER A 86 -7.46 20.28 -9.22
CA SER A 86 -7.19 20.22 -7.78
C SER A 86 -7.66 18.90 -7.12
N GLY A 87 -8.75 18.31 -7.62
CA GLY A 87 -9.24 16.99 -7.22
C GLY A 87 -8.28 15.84 -7.58
N GLY A 88 -7.60 15.92 -8.72
CA GLY A 88 -6.60 14.93 -9.14
C GLY A 88 -5.34 15.00 -8.28
N LEU A 89 -4.89 16.21 -7.93
CA LEU A 89 -3.79 16.41 -6.97
C LEU A 89 -4.13 15.87 -5.57
N ARG A 90 -5.39 16.00 -5.14
CA ARG A 90 -5.86 15.42 -3.87
C ARG A 90 -5.82 13.89 -3.91
N ALA A 91 -6.32 13.27 -4.99
CA ALA A 91 -6.25 11.82 -5.15
C ALA A 91 -4.81 11.30 -5.16
N LEU A 92 -3.88 11.99 -5.84
CA LEU A 92 -2.46 11.65 -5.81
C LEU A 92 -1.87 11.74 -4.40
N HIS A 93 -2.26 12.76 -3.61
CA HIS A 93 -1.82 12.88 -2.22
C HIS A 93 -2.32 11.74 -1.34
N THR A 94 -3.58 11.34 -1.52
CA THR A 94 -4.18 10.20 -0.84
C THR A 94 -3.45 8.89 -1.18
N VAL A 95 -3.09 8.69 -2.46
CA VAL A 95 -2.33 7.50 -2.91
C VAL A 95 -0.94 7.48 -2.26
N ILE A 96 -0.25 8.63 -2.14
CA ILE A 96 1.05 8.71 -1.45
C ILE A 96 0.93 8.24 0.01
N TYR A 97 -0.07 8.74 0.76
CA TYR A 97 -0.27 8.29 2.14
C TYR A 97 -0.67 6.82 2.24
N ALA A 98 -1.46 6.31 1.29
CA ALA A 98 -1.77 4.90 1.20
C ALA A 98 -0.50 4.04 1.02
N CYS A 99 0.41 4.45 0.15
CA CYS A 99 1.70 3.77 -0.04
C CYS A 99 2.56 3.80 1.23
N ILE A 100 2.63 4.93 1.93
CA ILE A 100 3.33 5.03 3.22
C ILE A 100 2.69 4.09 4.25
N GLY A 101 1.36 4.09 4.35
CA GLY A 101 0.61 3.21 5.26
C GLY A 101 0.85 1.73 4.97
N LEU A 102 0.88 1.33 3.69
CA LEU A 102 1.23 -0.03 3.28
C LEU A 102 2.67 -0.40 3.67
N GLY A 103 3.61 0.52 3.51
CA GLY A 103 5.00 0.32 3.94
C GLY A 103 5.12 0.11 5.46
N VAL A 104 4.40 0.92 6.25
CA VAL A 104 4.35 0.78 7.71
C VAL A 104 3.71 -0.54 8.13
N LEU A 105 2.57 -0.91 7.53
CA LEU A 105 1.90 -2.19 7.80
C LEU A 105 2.80 -3.40 7.49
N GLY A 106 3.50 -3.38 6.36
CA GLY A 106 4.48 -4.40 6.02
C GLY A 106 5.61 -4.48 7.05
N THR A 107 6.13 -3.32 7.47
CA THR A 107 7.18 -3.24 8.48
C THR A 107 6.75 -3.88 9.80
N VAL A 108 5.53 -3.56 10.27
CA VAL A 108 4.95 -4.17 11.48
C VAL A 108 4.85 -5.68 11.34
N ARG A 109 4.38 -6.18 10.19
CA ARG A 109 4.30 -7.63 9.94
C ARG A 109 5.67 -8.31 10.00
N VAL A 110 6.70 -7.69 9.44
CA VAL A 110 8.06 -8.24 9.44
C VAL A 110 8.64 -8.26 10.84
N VAL A 111 8.50 -7.16 11.58
CA VAL A 111 8.97 -7.11 12.97
C VAL A 111 8.25 -8.17 13.82
N ALA A 112 6.92 -8.28 13.70
CA ALA A 112 6.14 -9.28 14.44
C ALA A 112 6.53 -10.73 14.10
N GLY A 113 6.82 -11.02 12.83
CA GLY A 113 7.31 -12.33 12.41
C GLY A 113 8.68 -12.67 13.00
N ASN A 114 9.60 -11.71 13.05
CA ASN A 114 10.93 -11.93 13.65
C ASN A 114 10.89 -11.99 15.18
N ILE A 115 9.92 -11.32 15.84
CA ILE A 115 9.73 -11.43 17.29
C ILE A 115 9.31 -12.84 17.70
N GLN A 116 8.49 -13.52 16.89
CA GLN A 116 8.05 -14.89 17.20
C GLN A 116 9.20 -15.90 17.19
N ASP A 117 10.26 -15.61 16.42
CA ASP A 117 11.48 -16.42 16.37
C ASP A 117 12.44 -16.14 17.55
N LEU A 118 12.29 -15.00 18.24
CA LEU A 118 12.99 -14.77 19.50
C LEU A 118 12.22 -15.47 20.62
N HIS A 119 12.88 -16.38 21.33
CA HIS A 119 12.37 -16.90 22.59
C HIS A 119 12.09 -15.70 23.52
N LEU A 120 10.84 -15.58 24.00
CA LEU A 120 10.37 -14.43 24.81
C LEU A 120 11.25 -14.17 26.05
N GLU A 121 12.00 -15.17 26.49
CA GLU A 121 12.92 -15.11 27.62
C GLU A 121 14.16 -14.22 27.35
N GLU A 122 14.50 -13.96 26.09
CA GLU A 122 15.68 -13.15 25.73
C GLU A 122 15.36 -11.66 25.55
N TRP A 123 14.11 -11.21 25.72
CA TRP A 123 13.70 -9.82 25.44
C TRP A 123 14.38 -8.75 26.32
N HIS A 124 14.96 -9.15 27.45
CA HIS A 124 15.73 -8.26 28.33
C HIS A 124 17.20 -8.10 27.90
N SER A 125 17.67 -8.89 26.93
CA SER A 125 19.04 -8.84 26.43
C SER A 125 19.19 -7.77 25.34
N LEU A 126 20.12 -6.83 25.55
CA LEU A 126 20.52 -5.85 24.52
C LEU A 126 21.00 -6.55 23.23
N TRP A 127 21.60 -7.74 23.35
CA TRP A 127 22.06 -8.53 22.22
C TRP A 127 20.87 -9.07 21.41
N ALA A 128 19.85 -9.56 22.09
CA ALA A 128 18.63 -10.08 21.48
C ALA A 128 17.84 -8.98 20.74
N ILE A 129 17.72 -7.79 21.35
CA ILE A 129 17.10 -6.60 20.73
C ILE A 129 17.90 -6.16 19.49
N SER A 130 19.24 -6.13 19.59
CA SER A 130 20.10 -5.73 18.47
C SER A 130 20.03 -6.73 17.32
N ASN A 131 19.99 -8.03 17.62
CA ASN A 131 19.84 -9.09 16.63
C ASN A 131 18.46 -9.03 15.94
N LEU A 132 17.39 -8.80 16.70
CA LEU A 132 16.04 -8.58 16.16
C LEU A 132 16.01 -7.35 15.23
N ALA A 133 16.59 -6.23 15.66
CA ALA A 133 16.66 -5.02 14.87
C ALA A 133 17.44 -5.25 13.57
N PHE A 134 18.61 -5.88 13.65
CA PHE A 134 19.44 -6.18 12.48
C PHE A 134 18.73 -7.14 11.51
N ARG A 135 18.12 -8.22 12.01
CA ARG A 135 17.41 -9.19 11.17
C ARG A 135 16.16 -8.60 10.53
N SER A 136 15.39 -7.80 11.27
CA SER A 136 14.23 -7.08 10.74
C SER A 136 14.66 -6.08 9.66
N PHE A 137 15.73 -5.33 9.92
CA PHE A 137 16.30 -4.38 8.98
C PHE A 137 16.82 -5.06 7.71
N HIS A 138 17.52 -6.19 7.84
CA HIS A 138 18.00 -6.98 6.71
C HIS A 138 16.83 -7.54 5.87
N ASN A 139 15.78 -8.06 6.50
CA ASN A 139 14.58 -8.53 5.81
C ASN A 139 13.80 -7.39 5.13
N LEU A 140 13.85 -6.17 5.70
CA LEU A 140 13.30 -4.95 5.11
C LEU A 140 14.10 -4.50 3.88
N LEU A 141 15.44 -4.54 3.95
CA LEU A 141 16.36 -4.03 2.93
C LEU A 141 16.52 -4.96 1.73
N LEU A 142 16.51 -6.28 1.94
CA LEU A 142 16.69 -7.25 0.85
C LEU A 142 15.49 -7.37 -0.10
N PHE A 143 14.50 -6.46 -0.03
CA PHE A 143 13.28 -6.50 -0.84
C PHE A 143 12.54 -7.84 -0.79
N ARG A 144 12.77 -8.65 0.25
CA ARG A 144 12.12 -9.95 0.42
C ARG A 144 10.61 -9.79 0.57
N GLU A 145 10.19 -8.62 1.04
CA GLU A 145 8.81 -8.22 1.25
C GLU A 145 8.54 -6.90 0.49
N PRO A 146 7.32 -6.69 -0.04
CA PRO A 146 7.00 -5.59 -0.98
C PRO A 146 6.99 -4.18 -0.34
N GLN A 147 7.24 -4.06 0.95
CA GLN A 147 7.17 -2.81 1.72
C GLN A 147 8.12 -1.71 1.24
N SER A 148 9.36 -2.05 0.90
CA SER A 148 10.34 -1.10 0.36
C SER A 148 9.92 -0.57 -1.01
N MET A 149 9.18 -1.37 -1.80
CA MET A 149 8.58 -0.91 -3.06
C MET A 149 7.48 0.12 -2.80
N TYR A 150 6.67 -0.02 -1.74
CA TYR A 150 5.64 0.97 -1.42
C TYR A 150 6.23 2.31 -0.97
N PHE A 151 7.31 2.29 -0.17
CA PHE A 151 8.02 3.52 0.17
C PHE A 151 8.65 4.18 -1.06
N LEU A 152 9.29 3.41 -1.94
CA LEU A 152 9.83 3.92 -3.20
C LEU A 152 8.73 4.53 -4.07
N LEU A 153 7.58 3.85 -4.19
CA LEU A 153 6.44 4.35 -4.95
C LEU A 153 5.90 5.66 -4.35
N ALA A 154 5.84 5.78 -3.03
CA ALA A 154 5.44 7.02 -2.36
C ALA A 154 6.37 8.19 -2.71
N VAL A 155 7.69 7.95 -2.72
CA VAL A 155 8.69 8.97 -3.11
C VAL A 155 8.53 9.35 -4.59
N LEU A 156 8.38 8.39 -5.50
CA LEU A 156 8.18 8.66 -6.93
C LEU A 156 6.90 9.47 -7.19
N LEU A 157 5.79 9.08 -6.54
CA LEU A 157 4.52 9.81 -6.67
C LEU A 157 4.60 11.20 -6.06
N TRP A 158 5.38 11.39 -4.99
CA TRP A 158 5.64 12.69 -4.41
C TRP A 158 6.44 13.59 -5.36
N THR A 159 7.49 13.07 -6.00
CA THR A 159 8.25 13.81 -7.02
C THR A 159 7.36 14.19 -8.20
N LEU A 160 6.53 13.26 -8.68
CA LEU A 160 5.55 13.53 -9.75
C LEU A 160 4.56 14.63 -9.33
N LYS A 161 4.09 14.63 -8.08
CA LYS A 161 3.22 15.67 -7.55
C LYS A 161 3.87 17.06 -7.61
N GLN A 162 5.15 17.17 -7.23
CA GLN A 162 5.88 18.45 -7.28
C GLN A 162 6.02 18.97 -8.72
N PHE A 163 6.32 18.07 -9.66
CA PHE A 163 6.38 18.41 -11.07
C PHE A 163 5.01 18.89 -11.61
N LEU A 164 3.93 18.15 -11.33
CA LEU A 164 2.58 18.53 -11.76
C LEU A 164 2.11 19.86 -11.16
N LYS A 165 2.44 20.12 -9.89
CA LYS A 165 2.12 21.40 -9.23
C LYS A 165 2.81 22.56 -9.92
N THR A 166 4.11 22.42 -10.21
CA THR A 166 4.91 23.45 -10.87
C THR A 166 4.40 23.72 -12.29
N ALA A 167 4.11 22.65 -13.06
CA ALA A 167 3.53 22.77 -14.39
C ALA A 167 2.15 23.45 -14.39
N ALA A 168 1.31 23.16 -13.39
CA ALA A 168 0.01 23.81 -13.25
C ALA A 168 0.13 25.31 -12.93
N THR A 169 1.11 25.70 -12.10
CA THR A 169 1.38 27.11 -11.80
C THR A 169 1.84 27.86 -13.06
N LEU A 170 2.81 27.31 -13.81
CA LEU A 170 3.32 27.91 -15.05
C LEU A 170 2.21 28.08 -16.10
N LYS A 171 1.32 27.10 -16.22
CA LYS A 171 0.16 27.20 -17.11
C LYS A 171 -0.76 28.35 -16.70
N LYS A 172 -1.05 28.49 -15.41
CA LYS A 172 -1.91 29.56 -14.89
C LYS A 172 -1.30 30.94 -15.11
N GLU A 173 0.02 31.07 -14.95
CA GLU A 173 0.75 32.31 -15.26
C GLU A 173 0.64 32.66 -16.73
N ASN A 174 0.91 31.70 -17.63
CA ASN A 174 0.78 31.92 -19.08
C ASN A 174 -0.65 32.27 -19.52
N GLU A 175 -1.68 31.66 -18.90
CA GLU A 175 -3.08 32.01 -19.16
C GLU A 175 -3.50 33.35 -18.55
N SER A 176 -2.77 33.88 -17.56
CA SER A 176 -3.03 35.21 -16.98
C SER A 176 -2.34 36.36 -17.72
N PHE A 177 -1.36 36.04 -18.56
CA PHE A 177 -0.63 37.01 -19.39
C PHE A 177 -1.28 37.26 -20.76
N ILE A 178 -2.23 36.41 -21.19
CA ILE A 178 -3.04 36.56 -22.41
C ILE A 178 -4.37 37.22 -22.05
#